data_AF-V5HA94-F1
#
_entry.id   AF-V5HA94-F1
#
_cell.length_a   1.000
_cell.length_b   1.000
_cell.length_c   1.000
_cell.angle_alpha   90.00
_cell.angle_beta   90.00
_cell.angle_gamma   90.00
#
_symmetry.space_group_name_H-M   'P 1'
#
loop_
_entity.id
_entity.type
_entity.pdbx_description
1 polymer ?
#
loop_
_entity_poly.entity_id
_entity_poly.type
_entity_poly.pdbx_seq_one_letter_code
_entity_poly.pdbx_strand_id
1 'polypeptide(L)'
;MKTIVLLAVIALGGVSLITGDANHQHNYGVSFEDGACKYRNQTLKDGGSEAFQYPCEQWVCNVTAKTVTIKGANNFTARRLPDQ
;
A
#
# COMPACT_ATOMS: atom_id res chain seq x y z
N MET A 1 6.75 -60.84 -28.62
CA MET A 1 8.15 -60.42 -28.35
C MET A 1 8.12 -58.92 -28.05
N LYS A 2 8.89 -58.50 -27.05
CA LYS A 2 8.66 -57.38 -26.12
C LYS A 2 8.50 -55.99 -26.77
N THR A 3 7.35 -55.35 -26.59
CA THR A 3 7.16 -53.90 -26.76
C THR A 3 7.72 -53.18 -25.53
N ILE A 4 8.81 -52.43 -25.72
CA ILE A 4 9.42 -51.59 -24.69
C ILE A 4 8.60 -50.30 -24.62
N VAL A 5 7.70 -50.21 -23.65
CA VAL A 5 7.04 -48.95 -23.31
C VAL A 5 7.85 -48.30 -22.20
N LEU A 6 8.73 -47.38 -22.58
CA LEU A 6 9.48 -46.51 -21.69
C LEU A 6 8.52 -45.63 -20.90
N LEU A 7 8.22 -46.02 -19.66
CA LEU A 7 7.53 -45.16 -18.70
C LEU A 7 8.53 -44.16 -18.14
N ALA A 8 8.54 -42.95 -18.71
CA ALA A 8 9.26 -41.81 -18.18
C ALA A 8 8.73 -41.49 -16.78
N VAL A 9 9.61 -41.58 -15.79
CA VAL A 9 9.34 -41.17 -14.41
C VAL A 9 9.29 -39.65 -14.41
N ILE A 10 8.09 -39.08 -14.39
CA ILE A 10 7.91 -37.64 -14.22
C ILE A 10 8.19 -37.34 -12.75
N ALA A 11 9.42 -36.88 -12.48
CA ALA A 11 9.76 -36.25 -11.22
C ALA A 11 8.82 -35.05 -11.03
N LEU A 12 7.79 -35.22 -10.20
CA LEU A 12 6.92 -34.16 -9.72
C LEU A 12 7.74 -33.26 -8.78
N GLY A 13 8.60 -32.43 -9.37
CA GLY A 13 9.18 -31.27 -8.71
C GLY A 13 8.03 -30.33 -8.37
N GLY A 14 7.66 -30.28 -7.09
CA GLY A 14 6.62 -29.41 -6.57
C GLY A 14 6.96 -27.96 -6.83
N VAL A 15 6.31 -27.36 -7.82
CA VAL A 15 6.31 -25.92 -8.01
C VAL A 15 5.22 -25.35 -7.12
N SER A 16 5.60 -24.95 -5.90
CA SER A 16 4.76 -24.09 -5.08
C SER A 16 4.85 -22.67 -5.64
N LEU A 17 4.02 -22.34 -6.64
CA LEU A 17 3.72 -20.92 -6.90
C LEU A 17 2.69 -20.50 -5.88
N ILE A 18 3.16 -20.17 -4.67
CA ILE A 18 2.39 -19.33 -3.76
C ILE A 18 2.47 -17.92 -4.35
N THR A 19 1.59 -17.63 -5.30
CA THR A 19 1.33 -16.26 -5.74
C THR A 19 0.52 -15.61 -4.62
N GLY A 20 1.21 -15.22 -3.55
CA GLY A 20 0.66 -14.38 -2.50
C GLY A 20 0.54 -12.94 -2.97
N ASP A 21 -0.25 -12.69 -4.01
CA ASP A 21 -0.62 -11.34 -4.42
C ASP A 21 -2.13 -11.16 -4.23
N ALA A 22 -2.50 -11.08 -2.95
CA ALA A 22 -3.72 -10.41 -2.53
C ALA A 22 -3.35 -9.03 -1.93
N ASN A 23 -2.32 -8.38 -2.46
CA ASN A 23 -2.08 -6.98 -2.16
C ASN A 23 -3.04 -6.20 -3.05
N HIS A 24 -4.27 -6.00 -2.57
CA HIS A 24 -5.05 -4.86 -3.04
C HIS A 24 -4.25 -3.61 -2.69
N GLN A 25 -3.36 -3.22 -3.60
CA GLN A 25 -2.53 -2.04 -3.49
C GLN A 25 -3.50 -0.86 -3.55
N HIS A 26 -4.00 -0.47 -2.39
CA HIS A 26 -4.80 0.73 -2.24
C HIS A 26 -3.87 1.90 -2.49
N ASN A 27 -3.70 2.23 -3.78
CA ASN A 27 -2.82 3.29 -4.21
C ASN A 27 -3.52 4.63 -3.99
N TYR A 28 -3.66 5.01 -2.73
CA TYR A 28 -4.20 6.31 -2.33
C TYR A 28 -3.15 7.39 -2.58
N GLY A 29 -3.02 7.84 -3.83
CA GLY A 29 -2.23 9.02 -4.15
C GLY A 29 -2.57 10.19 -3.23
N VAL A 30 -1.56 10.98 -2.88
CA VAL A 30 -1.76 12.27 -2.21
C VAL A 30 -1.58 13.37 -3.24
N SER A 31 -2.52 14.32 -3.29
CA SER A 31 -2.39 15.52 -4.12
C SER A 31 -2.39 16.77 -3.25
N PHE A 32 -1.83 17.84 -3.80
CA PHE A 32 -1.71 19.14 -3.14
C PHE A 32 -2.30 20.19 -4.06
N GLU A 33 -3.51 20.64 -3.75
CA GLU A 33 -4.32 21.55 -4.56
C GLU A 33 -4.85 22.67 -3.66
N ASP A 34 -4.89 23.89 -4.16
CA ASP A 34 -5.50 25.05 -3.49
C ASP A 34 -5.03 25.29 -2.03
N GLY A 35 -3.76 24.97 -1.72
CA GLY A 35 -3.23 25.12 -0.37
C GLY A 35 -3.71 24.05 0.63
N ALA A 36 -4.16 22.90 0.13
CA ALA A 36 -4.64 21.78 0.93
C ALA A 36 -4.02 20.44 0.47
N CYS A 37 -3.94 19.50 1.41
CA CYS A 37 -3.61 18.10 1.13
C CYS A 37 -4.89 17.30 0.90
N LYS A 38 -4.94 16.54 -0.20
CA LYS A 38 -6.00 15.58 -0.49
C LYS A 38 -5.44 14.18 -0.33
N TYR A 39 -6.00 13.41 0.60
CA TYR A 39 -5.56 12.05 0.88
C TYR A 39 -6.76 11.20 1.32
N ARG A 40 -6.98 10.04 0.69
CA ARG A 40 -8.12 9.13 0.99
C ARG A 40 -9.49 9.86 1.04
N ASN A 41 -9.74 10.75 0.07
CA ASN A 41 -10.94 11.61 -0.02
C ASN A 41 -11.10 12.65 1.11
N GLN A 42 -10.11 12.79 2.01
CA GLN A 42 -10.09 13.86 3.01
C GLN A 42 -9.29 15.04 2.48
N THR A 43 -9.75 16.25 2.82
CA THR A 43 -9.06 17.50 2.50
C THR A 43 -8.63 18.16 3.79
N LEU A 44 -7.32 18.32 3.99
CA LEU A 44 -6.73 19.01 5.13
C LEU A 44 -6.06 20.30 4.66
N LYS A 45 -6.33 21.42 5.35
CA LYS A 45 -5.61 22.68 5.11
C LYS A 45 -4.15 22.56 5.55
N ASP A 46 -3.29 23.44 5.06
CA ASP A 46 -1.89 23.51 5.51
C ASP A 46 -1.78 23.63 7.04
N GLY A 47 -0.91 22.82 7.64
CA GLY A 47 -0.76 22.68 9.09
C GLY A 47 -1.94 22.00 9.81
N GLY A 48 -3.02 21.68 9.09
CA GLY A 48 -4.19 21.01 9.62
C GLY A 48 -3.91 19.56 10.00
N SER A 49 -4.64 19.08 11.02
CA SER A 49 -4.57 17.70 11.46
C SER A 49 -5.95 17.12 11.71
N GLU A 50 -6.14 15.86 11.32
CA GLU A 50 -7.37 15.12 11.55
C GLU A 50 -7.04 13.78 12.24
N ALA A 51 -7.81 13.41 13.24
CA ALA A 51 -7.68 12.13 13.93
C ALA A 51 -8.83 11.21 13.58
N PHE A 52 -8.50 9.97 13.23
CA PHE A 52 -9.44 8.93 12.84
C PHE A 52 -9.47 7.84 13.90
N GLN A 53 -10.67 7.43 14.30
CA GLN A 53 -10.85 6.33 15.25
C GLN A 53 -10.58 4.97 14.58
N TYR A 54 -10.93 4.81 13.31
CA TYR A 54 -10.69 3.60 12.53
C TYR A 54 -10.35 3.92 11.07
N PRO A 55 -9.17 3.52 10.56
CA PRO A 55 -8.02 3.02 11.33
C PRO A 55 -7.55 4.07 12.36
N CYS A 56 -6.91 3.63 13.44
CA CYS A 56 -6.44 4.55 14.48
C CYS A 56 -5.20 5.31 13.98
N GLU A 57 -5.46 6.44 13.32
CA GLU A 57 -4.48 7.25 12.62
C GLU A 57 -4.73 8.74 12.90
N GLN A 58 -3.67 9.53 13.00
CA GLN A 58 -3.71 10.99 12.96
C GLN A 58 -2.96 11.46 11.72
N TRP A 59 -3.62 12.23 10.87
CA TRP A 59 -3.05 12.77 9.65
C TRP A 59 -2.68 14.23 9.87
N VAL A 60 -1.51 14.64 9.39
CA VAL A 60 -1.04 16.03 9.44
C VAL A 60 -0.61 16.46 8.05
N CYS A 61 -1.21 17.54 7.57
CA CYS A 61 -0.91 18.12 6.27
C CYS A 61 0.22 19.17 6.38
N ASN A 62 1.19 19.07 5.47
CA ASN A 62 2.18 20.13 5.25
C ASN A 62 2.31 20.34 3.74
N VAL A 63 1.71 21.44 3.27
CA VAL A 63 1.64 21.78 1.85
C VAL A 63 2.96 22.34 1.37
N THR A 64 3.65 23.13 2.20
CA THR A 64 4.99 23.67 1.88
C THR A 64 5.98 22.54 1.61
N ALA A 65 6.01 21.52 2.47
CA ALA A 65 6.86 20.36 2.32
C ALA A 65 6.30 19.31 1.34
N LYS A 66 5.08 19.50 0.81
CA LYS A 66 4.34 18.53 0.01
C LYS A 66 4.32 17.13 0.64
N THR A 67 3.93 17.07 1.92
CA THR A 67 3.85 15.82 2.68
C THR A 67 2.56 15.69 3.47
N VAL A 68 2.04 14.48 3.56
CA VAL A 68 1.06 14.08 4.59
C VAL A 68 1.73 13.11 5.55
N THR A 69 1.76 13.45 6.83
CA THR A 69 2.29 12.58 7.89
C THR A 69 1.14 11.79 8.50
N ILE A 70 1.27 10.47 8.57
CA ILE A 70 0.29 9.56 9.14
C ILE A 70 0.91 8.97 10.41
N LYS A 71 0.32 9.25 11.57
CA LYS A 71 0.73 8.69 12.85
C LYS A 71 -0.28 7.64 13.29
N GLY A 72 0.14 6.39 13.42
CA GLY A 72 -0.70 5.31 13.96
C GLY A 72 -0.60 5.21 15.49
N ALA A 73 -1.62 4.61 16.12
CA ALA A 73 -1.68 4.40 17.58
C ALA A 73 -0.46 3.70 18.17
N ASN A 74 0.13 2.79 17.41
CA ASN A 74 1.29 1.97 17.76
C ASN A 74 2.63 2.70 17.53
N ASN A 75 2.64 4.04 17.67
CA ASN A 75 3.78 4.92 17.40
C ASN A 75 4.38 4.80 15.98
N PHE A 76 3.66 4.16 15.05
CA PHE A 76 4.06 4.10 13.66
C PHE A 76 3.91 5.47 13.02
N THR A 77 4.92 5.93 12.28
CA THR A 77 4.83 7.17 11.51
C THR A 77 5.21 6.89 10.06
N ALA A 78 4.30 7.22 9.15
CA ALA A 78 4.53 7.21 7.71
C ALA A 78 4.45 8.61 7.12
N ARG A 79 5.13 8.81 5.99
CA ARG A 79 4.99 10.03 5.17
C ARG A 79 4.60 9.65 3.76
N ARG A 80 3.53 10.29 3.26
CA ARG A 80 3.06 10.20 1.88
C ARG A 80 3.51 11.44 1.12
N LEU A 81 4.18 11.20 0.00
CA LEU A 81 4.65 12.19 -0.97
C LEU A 81 3.72 12.22 -2.19
N PRO A 82 3.64 13.34 -2.92
CA PRO A 82 2.82 13.44 -4.12
C PRO A 82 3.15 12.34 -5.12
N ASP A 83 2.11 11.79 -5.75
CA ASP A 83 2.27 10.94 -6.92
C ASP A 83 2.86 11.80 -8.05
N GLN A 84 3.91 11.30 -8.72
CA GLN A 84 4.70 12.08 -9.69
C GLN A 84 4.03 12.16 -11.06
#